data_AF-A0A1A8ZT04-F1
#
_entry.id   AF-A0A1A8ZT04-F1
#
_cell.length_a   1.000
_cell.length_b   1.000
_cell.length_c   1.000
_cell.angle_alpha   90.00
_cell.angle_beta   90.00
_cell.angle_gamma   90.00
#
_symmetry.space_group_name_H-M   'P 1'
#
loop_
_entity.id
_entity.type
_entity.pdbx_description
1 polymer ?
#
loop_
_entity_poly.entity_id
_entity_poly.type
_entity_poly.pdbx_seq_one_letter_code
_entity_poly.pdbx_strand_id
1 'polypeptide(L)'
;MGSRVNYVLVRDGRYERYAQGGGAGYGLDYHFAVGPDITLRWLAQLNDYQDDFWFDDLSCEGGVLIDVDARHLLLFTELGQFYLHERYAYRAGLLDAYRRTWSGWTVSWAYDGIADLTAYVGEDRDQVRSDSTWWDGLYPDGGERPDGPVEYLVSVADADGCRAYALPFESCPPWLVGPRLLDRLGPRDLVTACSTHPTAGLHLDLARRRAGLWTIRPLVGLAERWSGVWPGWELELWGDDLGRQVGACRGTVAVPGVDVAAGRATLADRVDRYWFVEERMRAAGQDVDQLRKWNSGGIAAILDARVTTDKLAKVVALIRG
;
A
#
# COMPACT_ATOMS: atom_id res chain seq x y z
N MET A 1 12.64 13.86 8.72
CA MET A 1 11.22 13.52 8.93
C MET A 1 11.10 12.03 8.64
N GLY A 2 10.62 11.23 9.59
CA GLY A 2 10.53 9.76 9.45
C GLY A 2 9.08 9.33 9.25
N SER A 3 8.90 8.20 8.57
CA SER A 3 7.58 7.64 8.28
C SER A 3 6.78 7.32 9.55
N ARG A 4 5.46 7.44 9.44
CA ARG A 4 4.48 7.32 10.54
C ARG A 4 3.47 6.23 10.22
N VAL A 5 3.10 5.44 11.24
CA VAL A 5 2.18 4.32 11.09
C VAL A 5 1.31 4.13 12.32
N ASN A 6 0.12 3.56 12.09
CA ASN A 6 -0.71 3.03 13.16
C ASN A 6 -0.78 1.50 13.11
N TYR A 7 -0.74 0.87 14.27
CA TYR A 7 -1.10 -0.55 14.42
C TYR A 7 -2.36 -0.66 15.26
N VAL A 8 -3.20 -1.64 14.93
CA VAL A 8 -4.44 -1.92 15.64
C VAL A 8 -4.49 -3.40 15.95
N LEU A 9 -4.72 -3.75 17.21
CA LEU A 9 -4.91 -5.13 17.63
C LEU A 9 -6.33 -5.27 18.18
N VAL A 10 -7.18 -6.05 17.51
CA VAL A 10 -8.53 -6.40 17.97
C VAL A 10 -8.49 -7.78 18.63
N ARG A 11 -9.02 -7.87 19.85
CA ARG A 11 -9.15 -9.10 20.62
C ARG A 11 -10.30 -8.99 21.62
N ASP A 12 -11.07 -10.06 21.76
CA ASP A 12 -12.22 -10.14 22.65
C ASP A 12 -13.22 -8.98 22.44
N GLY A 13 -13.40 -8.57 21.18
CA GLY A 13 -14.28 -7.46 20.78
C GLY A 13 -13.80 -6.07 21.23
N ARG A 14 -12.55 -5.94 21.68
CA ARG A 14 -11.90 -4.66 22.04
C ARG A 14 -10.68 -4.44 21.15
N TYR A 15 -10.25 -3.20 21.03
CA TYR A 15 -9.05 -2.88 20.26
C TYR A 15 -8.07 -2.01 21.05
N GLU A 16 -6.80 -2.26 20.77
CA GLU A 16 -5.67 -1.41 21.19
C GLU A 16 -5.09 -0.75 19.95
N ARG A 17 -4.70 0.51 20.09
CA ARG A 17 -4.02 1.27 19.05
C ARG A 17 -2.59 1.55 19.47
N TYR A 18 -1.73 1.57 18.47
CA TYR A 18 -0.34 1.92 18.59
C TYR A 18 -0.04 2.96 17.53
N ALA A 19 0.79 3.94 17.86
CA ALA A 19 1.21 4.97 16.94
C ALA A 19 2.72 5.10 16.98
N GLN A 20 3.36 4.94 15.82
CA GLN A 20 4.82 4.93 15.74
C GLN A 20 5.32 5.83 14.60
N GLY A 21 6.26 6.72 14.93
CA GLY A 21 6.97 7.55 13.97
C GLY A 21 8.41 7.08 13.75
N GLY A 22 9.23 7.97 13.16
CA GLY A 22 10.69 7.77 13.13
C GLY A 22 11.19 6.74 12.12
N GLY A 23 10.41 6.42 11.08
CA GLY A 23 10.81 5.48 10.03
C GLY A 23 10.11 4.12 10.09
N ALA A 24 9.19 3.92 11.05
CA ALA A 24 8.48 2.66 11.25
C ALA A 24 7.69 2.18 10.02
N GLY A 25 7.25 3.11 9.16
CA GLY A 25 6.59 2.80 7.89
C GLY A 25 7.48 2.05 6.89
N TYR A 26 8.79 2.26 6.92
CA TYR A 26 9.71 1.55 6.01
C TYR A 26 9.89 0.07 6.37
N GLY A 27 9.42 -0.34 7.55
CA GLY A 27 9.54 -1.71 8.04
C GLY A 27 8.23 -2.49 8.10
N LEU A 28 7.10 -1.86 7.80
CA LEU A 28 5.79 -2.52 7.90
C LEU A 28 5.73 -3.79 7.05
N ASP A 29 6.29 -3.74 5.84
CA ASP A 29 6.34 -4.87 4.91
C ASP A 29 7.05 -6.11 5.51
N TYR A 30 8.21 -5.97 6.14
CA TYR A 30 8.94 -7.10 6.71
C TYR A 30 8.61 -7.38 8.19
N HIS A 31 8.14 -6.38 8.96
CA HIS A 31 7.78 -6.51 10.38
C HIS A 31 6.54 -7.40 10.60
N PHE A 32 5.61 -7.45 9.64
CA PHE A 32 4.44 -8.31 9.75
C PHE A 32 4.55 -9.57 8.89
N ALA A 33 5.60 -9.71 8.08
CA ALA A 33 5.81 -10.89 7.23
C ALA A 33 6.06 -12.19 8.00
N VAL A 34 6.45 -12.10 9.27
CA VAL A 34 6.81 -13.26 10.12
C VAL A 34 5.63 -14.09 10.63
N GLY A 35 4.40 -13.69 10.29
CA GLY A 35 3.18 -14.42 10.66
C GLY A 35 2.64 -14.03 12.04
N PRO A 36 1.44 -14.54 12.40
CA PRO A 36 0.69 -14.10 13.57
C PRO A 36 1.41 -14.39 14.87
N ASP A 37 2.01 -15.58 15.03
CA ASP A 37 2.63 -15.98 16.30
C ASP A 37 3.77 -15.05 16.73
N ILE A 38 4.65 -14.69 15.79
CA ILE A 38 5.80 -13.82 16.09
C ILE A 38 5.30 -12.38 16.27
N THR A 39 4.44 -11.92 15.36
CA THR A 39 3.87 -10.57 15.40
C THR A 39 3.13 -10.30 16.72
N LEU A 40 2.26 -11.20 17.16
CA LEU A 40 1.48 -11.03 18.39
C LEU A 40 2.37 -11.05 19.65
N ARG A 41 3.47 -11.83 19.65
CA ARG A 41 4.44 -11.77 20.75
C ARG A 41 5.18 -10.44 20.77
N TRP A 42 5.54 -9.91 19.61
CA TRP A 42 6.18 -8.60 19.50
C TRP A 42 5.25 -7.48 19.97
N LEU A 43 4.01 -7.42 19.47
CA LEU A 43 3.04 -6.39 19.85
C LEU A 43 2.73 -6.41 21.35
N ALA A 44 2.69 -7.58 21.98
CA ALA A 44 2.53 -7.70 23.43
C ALA A 44 3.67 -7.06 24.26
N GLN A 45 4.78 -6.67 23.63
CA GLN A 45 5.91 -5.97 24.25
C GLN A 45 5.97 -4.49 23.85
N LEU A 46 5.07 -4.00 22.99
CA LEU A 46 5.14 -2.67 22.37
C LEU A 46 4.43 -1.57 23.18
N ASN A 47 4.29 -1.75 24.50
CA ASN A 47 3.49 -0.88 25.38
C ASN A 47 3.90 0.60 25.33
N ASP A 48 5.19 0.91 25.13
CA ASP A 48 5.69 2.28 25.04
C ASP A 48 5.12 3.07 23.84
N TYR A 49 4.55 2.38 22.86
CA TYR A 49 3.96 2.96 21.64
C TYR A 49 2.45 2.78 21.59
N GLN A 50 1.84 2.25 22.65
CA GLN A 50 0.39 2.22 22.77
C GLN A 50 -0.12 3.64 22.91
N ASP A 51 -0.97 4.05 21.99
CA ASP A 51 -1.46 5.42 21.90
C ASP A 51 -2.88 5.44 21.32
N ASP A 52 -3.68 6.42 21.72
CA ASP A 52 -5.08 6.53 21.36
C ASP A 52 -5.35 7.53 20.21
N PHE A 53 -4.29 7.98 19.53
CA PHE A 53 -4.42 8.84 18.37
C PHE A 53 -4.22 8.09 17.04
N TRP A 54 -4.86 8.62 16.00
CA TRP A 54 -4.63 8.24 14.61
C TRP A 54 -3.77 9.28 13.90
N PHE A 55 -2.80 8.84 13.10
CA PHE A 55 -2.23 9.72 12.09
C PHE A 55 -3.27 10.03 11.02
N ASP A 56 -3.21 11.25 10.50
CA ASP A 56 -4.05 11.64 9.37
C ASP A 56 -3.58 10.98 8.06
N ASP A 57 -4.46 10.96 7.07
CA ASP A 57 -4.28 10.29 5.80
C ASP A 57 -3.18 10.87 4.89
N LEU A 58 -2.67 12.08 5.15
CA LEU A 58 -1.49 12.64 4.47
C LEU A 58 -0.18 12.33 5.19
N SER A 59 -0.22 12.15 6.51
CA SER A 59 0.98 11.89 7.31
C SER A 59 1.23 10.41 7.60
N CYS A 60 0.19 9.58 7.53
CA CYS A 60 0.24 8.13 7.75
C CYS A 60 0.71 7.38 6.50
N GLU A 61 1.93 6.87 6.54
CA GLU A 61 2.55 6.16 5.42
C GLU A 61 2.27 4.65 5.43
N GLY A 62 1.56 4.15 6.45
CA GLY A 62 1.17 2.75 6.54
C GLY A 62 0.35 2.44 7.78
N GLY A 63 -0.36 1.32 7.74
CA GLY A 63 -1.12 0.85 8.87
C GLY A 63 -1.39 -0.64 8.81
N VAL A 64 -1.51 -1.26 9.97
CA VAL A 64 -1.82 -2.68 10.12
C VAL A 64 -2.90 -2.85 11.17
N LEU A 65 -3.98 -3.55 10.81
CA LEU A 65 -4.98 -4.04 11.74
C LEU A 65 -4.94 -5.56 11.79
N ILE A 66 -4.87 -6.09 12.99
CA ILE A 66 -4.86 -7.52 13.29
C ILE A 66 -6.08 -7.81 14.16
N ASP A 67 -7.10 -8.41 13.56
CA ASP A 67 -8.24 -8.94 14.29
C ASP A 67 -8.01 -10.41 14.60
N VAL A 68 -7.71 -10.70 15.86
CA VAL A 68 -7.45 -12.05 16.36
C VAL A 68 -8.74 -12.87 16.42
N ASP A 69 -9.88 -12.23 16.67
CA ASP A 69 -11.17 -12.88 16.81
C ASP A 69 -11.67 -13.36 15.44
N ALA A 70 -11.55 -12.51 14.41
CA ALA A 70 -11.92 -12.82 13.03
C ALA A 70 -10.81 -13.50 12.21
N ARG A 71 -9.57 -13.54 12.74
CA ARG A 71 -8.36 -13.93 11.99
C ARG A 71 -8.21 -13.14 10.70
N HIS A 72 -8.24 -11.82 10.84
CA HIS A 72 -8.15 -10.89 9.72
C HIS A 72 -6.93 -9.97 9.87
N LEU A 73 -6.08 -9.94 8.86
CA LEU A 73 -5.01 -8.98 8.69
C LEU A 73 -5.40 -8.00 7.58
N LEU A 74 -5.64 -6.75 7.95
CA LEU A 74 -5.89 -5.63 7.05
C LEU A 74 -4.69 -4.70 7.08
N LEU A 75 -4.13 -4.33 5.93
CA LEU A 75 -2.96 -3.46 5.89
C LEU A 75 -2.93 -2.53 4.70
N PHE A 76 -2.18 -1.45 4.84
CA PHE A 76 -1.65 -0.68 3.73
C PHE A 76 -0.23 -0.20 4.08
N THR A 77 0.57 0.06 3.05
CA THR A 77 1.87 0.71 3.20
C THR A 77 2.19 1.45 1.91
N GLU A 78 2.83 2.60 2.05
CA GLU A 78 3.51 3.22 0.93
C GLU A 78 4.71 2.37 0.50
N LEU A 79 5.03 2.46 -0.79
CA LEU A 79 6.11 1.67 -1.42
C LEU A 79 7.17 2.60 -2.02
N GLY A 80 7.32 3.79 -1.42
CA GLY A 80 8.25 4.83 -1.85
C GLY A 80 9.71 4.39 -1.92
N GLN A 81 10.08 3.39 -1.11
CA GLN A 81 11.42 2.78 -1.05
C GLN A 81 11.77 1.92 -2.27
N PHE A 82 10.80 1.58 -3.12
CA PHE A 82 11.01 0.80 -4.35
C PHE A 82 10.88 1.69 -5.58
N TYR A 83 11.63 1.35 -6.63
CA TYR A 83 11.46 2.00 -7.92
C TYR A 83 10.05 1.72 -8.43
N LEU A 84 9.47 2.69 -9.16
CA LEU A 84 8.07 2.63 -9.58
C LEU A 84 7.71 1.31 -10.29
N HIS A 85 8.58 0.85 -11.20
CA HIS A 85 8.39 -0.36 -11.98
C HIS A 85 8.43 -1.67 -11.15
N GLU A 86 8.94 -1.61 -9.92
CA GLU A 86 9.01 -2.75 -9.00
C GLU A 86 7.81 -2.80 -8.05
N ARG A 87 7.15 -1.67 -7.79
CA ARG A 87 6.14 -1.53 -6.72
C ARG A 87 5.00 -2.51 -6.85
N TYR A 88 4.47 -2.71 -8.07
CA TYR A 88 3.35 -3.63 -8.27
C TYR A 88 3.76 -5.08 -7.99
N ALA A 89 4.88 -5.54 -8.58
CA ALA A 89 5.39 -6.89 -8.37
C ALA A 89 5.74 -7.12 -6.89
N TYR A 90 6.35 -6.13 -6.24
CA TYR A 90 6.64 -6.18 -4.81
C TYR A 90 5.36 -6.30 -3.99
N ARG A 91 4.35 -5.46 -4.23
CA ARG A 91 3.05 -5.49 -3.51
C ARG A 91 2.31 -6.81 -3.71
N ALA A 92 2.32 -7.36 -4.94
CA ALA A 92 1.73 -8.66 -5.23
C ALA A 92 2.47 -9.79 -4.50
N GLY A 93 3.80 -9.77 -4.52
CA GLY A 93 4.65 -10.70 -3.78
C GLY A 93 4.45 -10.61 -2.26
N LEU A 94 4.32 -9.40 -1.73
CA LEU A 94 4.02 -9.12 -0.32
C LEU A 94 2.72 -9.81 0.12
N LEU A 95 1.62 -9.60 -0.63
CA LEU A 95 0.34 -10.23 -0.30
C LEU A 95 0.38 -11.75 -0.45
N ASP A 96 1.06 -12.29 -1.47
CA ASP A 96 1.23 -13.74 -1.61
C ASP A 96 2.02 -14.34 -0.44
N ALA A 97 3.11 -13.68 -0.03
CA ALA A 97 3.90 -14.08 1.12
C ALA A 97 3.09 -14.03 2.42
N TYR A 98 2.32 -12.97 2.64
CA TYR A 98 1.51 -12.83 3.85
C TYR A 98 0.45 -13.91 3.93
N ARG A 99 -0.20 -14.29 2.82
CA ARG A 99 -1.14 -15.43 2.82
C ARG A 99 -0.49 -16.75 3.22
N ARG A 100 0.82 -16.92 2.98
CA ARG A 100 1.58 -18.11 3.39
C ARG A 100 1.96 -18.06 4.87
N THR A 101 2.48 -16.92 5.34
CA THR A 101 2.97 -16.79 6.72
C THR A 101 1.85 -16.55 7.73
N TRP A 102 0.73 -15.99 7.29
CA TRP A 102 -0.54 -15.86 8.01
C TRP A 102 -1.55 -16.93 7.58
N SER A 103 -1.09 -18.18 7.50
CA SER A 103 -1.95 -19.30 7.13
C SER A 103 -3.17 -19.40 8.05
N GLY A 104 -4.35 -19.55 7.45
CA GLY A 104 -5.64 -19.59 8.16
C GLY A 104 -6.20 -18.22 8.55
N TRP A 105 -5.60 -17.13 8.08
CA TRP A 105 -6.12 -15.77 8.20
C TRP A 105 -6.58 -15.23 6.85
N THR A 106 -7.53 -14.30 6.88
CA THR A 106 -7.82 -13.44 5.74
C THR A 106 -6.78 -12.33 5.69
N VAL A 107 -6.14 -12.13 4.53
CA VAL A 107 -5.19 -11.02 4.31
C VAL A 107 -5.77 -10.10 3.22
N SER A 108 -6.01 -8.84 3.56
CA SER A 108 -6.58 -7.85 2.64
C SER A 108 -5.87 -6.50 2.71
N TRP A 109 -6.07 -5.69 1.67
CA TRP A 109 -5.49 -4.36 1.58
C TRP A 109 -6.52 -3.29 1.94
N ALA A 110 -6.09 -2.26 2.68
CA ALA A 110 -6.86 -1.08 2.99
C ALA A 110 -6.70 -0.05 1.85
N TYR A 111 -7.66 -0.03 0.92
CA TYR A 111 -7.61 0.86 -0.26
C TYR A 111 -7.91 2.32 0.09
N ASP A 112 -8.56 2.58 1.22
CA ASP A 112 -8.73 3.92 1.77
C ASP A 112 -7.72 4.23 2.90
N GLY A 113 -6.65 3.44 2.96
CA GLY A 113 -5.55 3.63 3.90
C GLY A 113 -6.03 3.58 5.35
N ILE A 114 -5.61 4.57 6.13
CA ILE A 114 -5.89 4.62 7.57
C ILE A 114 -7.39 4.70 7.89
N ALA A 115 -8.20 5.26 6.98
CA ALA A 115 -9.64 5.35 7.19
C ALA A 115 -10.34 3.98 7.14
N ASP A 116 -9.85 3.02 6.35
CA ASP A 116 -10.39 1.65 6.40
C ASP A 116 -10.12 0.99 7.76
N LEU A 117 -8.98 1.29 8.40
CA LEU A 117 -8.67 0.79 9.74
C LEU A 117 -9.58 1.43 10.80
N THR A 118 -9.80 2.75 10.72
CA THR A 118 -10.72 3.46 11.64
C THR A 118 -12.15 2.95 11.54
N ALA A 119 -12.65 2.79 10.31
CA ALA A 119 -13.99 2.27 10.06
C ALA A 119 -14.14 0.83 10.52
N TYR A 120 -13.09 0.01 10.41
CA TYR A 120 -13.11 -1.38 10.87
C TYR A 120 -13.41 -1.50 12.37
N VAL A 121 -12.82 -0.63 13.19
CA VAL A 121 -13.04 -0.62 14.64
C VAL A 121 -14.29 0.16 15.05
N GLY A 122 -15.09 0.63 14.09
CA GLY A 122 -16.35 1.35 14.33
C GLY A 122 -16.17 2.84 14.64
N GLU A 123 -14.99 3.40 14.40
CA GLU A 123 -14.73 4.84 14.49
C GLU A 123 -15.06 5.55 13.16
N ASP A 124 -15.21 6.87 13.23
CA ASP A 124 -15.56 7.70 12.07
C ASP A 124 -14.32 7.97 11.19
N ARG A 125 -14.46 7.75 9.88
CA ARG A 125 -13.41 8.00 8.88
C ARG A 125 -12.98 9.46 8.86
N ASP A 126 -13.88 10.38 9.19
CA ASP A 126 -13.61 11.82 9.16
C ASP A 126 -12.53 12.25 10.16
N GLN A 127 -12.26 11.44 11.19
CA GLN A 127 -11.24 11.74 12.21
C GLN A 127 -9.80 11.72 11.66
N VAL A 128 -9.58 11.00 10.57
CA VAL A 128 -8.25 10.85 9.95
C VAL A 128 -8.10 11.61 8.65
N ARG A 129 -9.12 12.38 8.25
CA ARG A 129 -9.09 13.16 7.02
C ARG A 129 -8.29 14.44 7.21
N SER A 130 -7.35 14.67 6.31
CA SER A 130 -6.68 15.95 6.15
C SER A 130 -7.15 16.67 4.91
N ASP A 131 -7.26 17.99 5.03
CA ASP A 131 -7.43 18.86 3.86
C ASP A 131 -6.14 18.84 3.03
N SER A 132 -6.22 18.27 1.84
CA SER A 132 -5.13 18.31 0.85
C SER A 132 -5.44 19.32 -0.24
N THR A 133 -4.57 20.29 -0.42
CA THR A 133 -4.60 21.18 -1.59
C THR A 133 -3.69 20.61 -2.68
N TRP A 134 -4.20 19.64 -3.44
CA TRP A 134 -3.56 19.27 -4.70
C TRP A 134 -3.62 20.45 -5.68
N TRP A 135 -2.64 20.55 -6.57
CA TRP A 135 -2.67 21.55 -7.63
C TRP A 135 -3.73 21.19 -8.69
N ASP A 136 -4.38 22.20 -9.27
CA ASP A 136 -5.53 22.08 -10.19
C ASP A 136 -5.17 21.58 -11.63
N GLY A 137 -3.99 20.98 -11.82
CA GLY A 137 -3.42 20.63 -13.13
C GLY A 137 -3.00 19.16 -13.23
N LEU A 138 -3.11 18.58 -14.43
CA LEU A 138 -2.63 17.21 -14.68
C LEU A 138 -1.10 17.11 -14.56
N TYR A 139 -0.38 18.09 -15.09
CA TYR A 139 1.07 18.17 -14.99
C TYR A 139 1.49 19.34 -14.09
N PRO A 140 2.68 19.26 -13.47
CA PRO A 140 3.29 20.39 -12.77
C PRO A 140 3.29 21.63 -13.70
N ASP A 141 2.95 22.79 -13.14
CA ASP A 141 2.87 24.10 -13.84
C ASP A 141 1.86 24.19 -14.99
N GLY A 142 0.98 23.19 -15.17
CA GLY A 142 -0.02 23.18 -16.24
C GLY A 142 0.57 23.06 -17.66
N GLY A 143 1.85 22.70 -17.75
CA GLY A 143 2.66 22.65 -18.97
C GLY A 143 2.62 21.33 -19.73
N GLU A 144 3.73 20.99 -20.40
CA GLU A 144 3.86 19.75 -21.18
C GLU A 144 4.02 18.51 -20.28
N ARG A 145 3.72 17.33 -20.85
CA ARG A 145 3.94 16.03 -20.19
C ARG A 145 5.40 15.89 -19.74
N PRO A 146 5.67 15.61 -18.45
CA PRO A 146 7.01 15.26 -17.99
C PRO A 146 7.53 13.97 -18.62
N ASP A 147 8.84 13.91 -18.86
CA ASP A 147 9.51 12.63 -19.09
C ASP A 147 9.58 11.86 -17.76
N GLY A 148 9.24 10.58 -17.78
CA GLY A 148 9.23 9.79 -16.55
C GLY A 148 8.67 8.39 -16.73
N PRO A 149 8.87 7.51 -15.72
CA PRO A 149 8.28 6.19 -15.71
C PRO A 149 6.75 6.29 -15.59
N VAL A 150 6.04 5.37 -16.24
CA VAL A 150 4.58 5.34 -16.24
C VAL A 150 4.08 4.95 -14.85
N GLU A 151 3.23 5.79 -14.25
CA GLU A 151 2.53 5.47 -13.00
C GLU A 151 1.08 5.08 -13.25
N TYR A 152 0.37 5.88 -14.05
CA TYR A 152 -1.07 5.73 -14.24
C TYR A 152 -1.42 5.27 -15.64
N LEU A 153 -2.33 4.30 -15.73
CA LEU A 153 -2.98 3.91 -16.97
C LEU A 153 -4.40 4.48 -17.01
N VAL A 154 -4.65 5.44 -17.89
CA VAL A 154 -5.99 5.95 -18.16
C VAL A 154 -6.52 5.30 -19.43
N SER A 155 -7.77 4.89 -19.43
CA SER A 155 -8.40 4.35 -20.63
C SER A 155 -9.79 4.93 -20.81
N VAL A 156 -10.12 5.35 -22.03
CA VAL A 156 -11.38 6.02 -22.38
C VAL A 156 -12.09 5.18 -23.43
N ALA A 157 -13.29 4.72 -23.09
CA ALA A 157 -14.18 3.98 -23.98
C ALA A 157 -15.34 4.86 -24.44
N ASP A 158 -15.56 4.89 -25.75
CA ASP A 158 -16.62 5.62 -26.43
C ASP A 158 -17.26 4.74 -27.52
N ALA A 159 -18.05 5.35 -28.41
CA ALA A 159 -18.71 4.65 -29.50
C ALA A 159 -17.74 4.10 -30.56
N ASP A 160 -16.56 4.70 -30.69
CA ASP A 160 -15.56 4.38 -31.71
C ASP A 160 -14.54 3.34 -31.20
N GLY A 161 -14.44 3.14 -29.88
CA GLY A 161 -13.64 2.08 -29.28
C GLY A 161 -13.12 2.45 -27.89
N CYS A 162 -12.03 1.79 -27.47
CA CYS A 162 -11.25 2.23 -26.32
C CYS A 162 -9.92 2.84 -26.80
N ARG A 163 -9.46 3.88 -26.12
CA ARG A 163 -8.11 4.45 -26.22
C ARG A 163 -7.43 4.40 -24.86
N ALA A 164 -6.15 4.11 -24.83
CA ALA A 164 -5.37 4.04 -23.59
C ALA A 164 -4.25 5.08 -23.59
N TYR A 165 -3.97 5.60 -22.39
CA TYR A 165 -3.05 6.71 -22.15
C TYR A 165 -2.17 6.37 -20.94
N ALA A 166 -0.86 6.56 -21.07
CA ALA A 166 0.10 6.30 -20.02
C ALA A 166 0.64 7.62 -19.46
N LEU A 167 0.40 7.87 -18.17
CA LEU A 167 0.78 9.11 -17.50
C LEU A 167 1.94 8.87 -16.54
N PRO A 168 2.96 9.77 -16.51
CA PRO A 168 4.13 9.61 -15.66
C PRO A 168 3.82 9.88 -14.17
N PHE A 169 4.72 9.43 -13.29
CA PHE A 169 4.65 9.60 -11.83
C PHE A 169 4.46 11.04 -11.36
N GLU A 170 5.04 11.99 -12.10
CA GLU A 170 4.98 13.41 -11.80
C GLU A 170 3.60 14.02 -12.10
N SER A 171 2.69 13.25 -12.71
CA SER A 171 1.31 13.69 -12.96
C SER A 171 0.51 13.73 -11.66
N CYS A 172 -0.41 14.69 -11.56
CA CYS A 172 -1.49 14.61 -10.59
C CYS A 172 -2.28 13.30 -10.82
N PRO A 173 -2.68 12.59 -9.76
CA PRO A 173 -3.52 11.40 -9.90
C PRO A 173 -4.74 11.72 -10.78
N PRO A 174 -4.95 11.00 -11.91
CA PRO A 174 -5.88 11.43 -12.96
C PRO A 174 -7.33 11.55 -12.48
N TRP A 175 -7.72 10.78 -11.47
CA TRP A 175 -9.04 10.84 -10.87
C TRP A 175 -9.28 12.11 -10.04
N LEU A 176 -8.25 12.88 -9.67
CA LEU A 176 -8.41 14.16 -8.97
C LEU A 176 -8.66 15.34 -9.91
N VAL A 177 -8.37 15.18 -11.21
CA VAL A 177 -8.53 16.24 -12.22
C VAL A 177 -10.00 16.46 -12.61
N GLY A 178 -10.85 15.46 -12.38
CA GLY A 178 -12.26 15.49 -12.80
C GLY A 178 -12.44 15.36 -14.32
N PRO A 179 -13.64 15.66 -14.85
CA PRO A 179 -13.96 15.52 -16.28
C PRO A 179 -13.03 16.30 -17.22
N ARG A 180 -12.40 17.37 -16.73
CA ARG A 180 -11.37 18.14 -17.45
C ARG A 180 -10.16 17.30 -17.87
N LEU A 181 -9.96 16.11 -17.29
CA LEU A 181 -8.95 15.16 -17.72
C LEU A 181 -9.07 14.87 -19.22
N LEU A 182 -10.30 14.72 -19.73
CA LEU A 182 -10.55 14.37 -21.14
C LEU A 182 -9.96 15.40 -22.11
N ASP A 183 -9.97 16.68 -21.74
CA ASP A 183 -9.40 17.77 -22.54
C ASP A 183 -7.86 17.83 -22.46
N ARG A 184 -7.27 17.13 -21.48
CA ARG A 184 -5.83 17.13 -21.22
C ARG A 184 -5.12 15.91 -21.80
N LEU A 185 -5.84 14.82 -22.07
CA LEU A 185 -5.28 13.62 -22.69
C LEU A 185 -4.90 13.89 -24.14
N GLY A 186 -3.60 13.89 -24.44
CA GLY A 186 -3.08 14.23 -25.75
C GLY A 186 -2.61 13.02 -26.56
N PRO A 187 -2.33 13.21 -27.87
CA PRO A 187 -1.75 12.17 -28.71
C PRO A 187 -0.40 11.63 -28.21
N ARG A 188 0.34 12.43 -27.44
CA ARG A 188 1.63 12.01 -26.84
C ARG A 188 1.46 11.01 -25.70
N ASP A 189 0.29 10.97 -25.07
CA ASP A 189 0.01 10.05 -23.96
C ASP A 189 -0.52 8.70 -24.44
N LEU A 190 -1.00 8.64 -25.70
CA LEU A 190 -1.56 7.44 -26.30
C LEU A 190 -0.56 6.28 -26.30
N VAL A 191 -1.03 5.13 -25.84
CA VAL A 191 -0.25 3.89 -25.83
C VAL A 191 -1.10 2.71 -26.27
N THR A 192 -0.45 1.76 -26.94
CA THR A 192 -0.97 0.40 -27.14
C THR A 192 -0.26 -0.62 -26.26
N ALA A 193 0.82 -0.21 -25.59
CA ALA A 193 1.54 -1.01 -24.61
C ALA A 193 2.18 -0.11 -23.54
N CYS A 194 2.13 -0.54 -22.27
CA CYS A 194 2.89 0.10 -21.20
C CYS A 194 4.33 -0.42 -21.17
N SER A 195 5.31 0.48 -21.03
CA SER A 195 6.72 0.12 -20.91
C SER A 195 7.08 -0.50 -19.55
N THR A 196 6.30 -0.19 -18.52
CA THR A 196 6.43 -0.67 -17.15
C THR A 196 5.03 -0.97 -16.59
N HIS A 197 4.94 -1.75 -15.52
CA HIS A 197 3.67 -2.03 -14.90
C HIS A 197 3.16 -0.78 -14.15
N PRO A 198 1.99 -0.22 -14.48
CA PRO A 198 1.43 0.91 -13.75
C PRO A 198 1.08 0.52 -12.31
N THR A 199 1.00 1.49 -11.41
CA THR A 199 0.61 1.26 -10.00
C THR A 199 -0.87 1.57 -9.74
N ALA A 200 -1.52 2.27 -10.67
CA ALA A 200 -2.94 2.55 -10.63
C ALA A 200 -3.50 2.80 -12.03
N GLY A 201 -4.82 2.74 -12.17
CA GLY A 201 -5.47 3.01 -13.45
C GLY A 201 -6.93 3.41 -13.34
N LEU A 202 -7.34 4.27 -14.27
CA LEU A 202 -8.68 4.84 -14.39
C LEU A 202 -9.29 4.47 -15.75
N HIS A 203 -10.38 3.74 -15.73
CA HIS A 203 -11.19 3.46 -16.90
C HIS A 203 -12.42 4.36 -16.95
N LEU A 204 -12.69 5.01 -18.08
CA LEU A 204 -13.83 5.90 -18.29
C LEU A 204 -14.71 5.37 -19.43
N ASP A 205 -15.94 4.98 -19.12
CA ASP A 205 -17.00 4.70 -20.10
C ASP A 205 -17.81 5.99 -20.31
N LEU A 206 -17.58 6.67 -21.44
CA LEU A 206 -18.22 7.94 -21.75
C LEU A 206 -19.74 7.81 -21.94
N ALA A 207 -20.19 6.69 -22.53
CA ALA A 207 -21.60 6.48 -22.85
C ALA A 207 -22.44 6.29 -21.57
N ARG A 208 -21.87 5.62 -20.57
CA ARG A 208 -22.54 5.36 -19.28
C ARG A 208 -22.16 6.34 -18.18
N ARG A 209 -21.15 7.19 -18.40
CA ARG A 209 -20.52 8.03 -17.36
C ARG A 209 -20.09 7.20 -16.15
N ARG A 210 -19.33 6.13 -16.41
CA ARG A 210 -18.81 5.25 -15.36
C ARG A 210 -17.29 5.31 -15.31
N ALA A 211 -16.77 5.37 -14.10
CA ALA A 211 -15.35 5.28 -13.82
C ALA A 211 -15.05 3.97 -13.08
N GLY A 212 -14.12 3.19 -13.62
CA GLY A 212 -13.50 2.06 -12.92
C GLY A 212 -12.12 2.45 -12.44
N LEU A 213 -11.81 2.24 -11.17
CA LEU A 213 -10.53 2.64 -10.58
C LEU A 213 -9.89 1.48 -9.84
N TRP A 214 -8.63 1.19 -10.16
CA TRP A 214 -7.78 0.28 -9.37
C TRP A 214 -6.48 0.97 -8.99
N THR A 215 -5.86 0.54 -7.89
CA THR A 215 -4.63 1.10 -7.35
C THR A 215 -3.97 0.13 -6.36
N ILE A 216 -2.65 0.21 -6.21
CA ILE A 216 -1.93 -0.43 -5.10
C ILE A 216 -1.65 0.54 -3.93
N ARG A 217 -2.04 1.82 -4.08
CA ARG A 217 -1.86 2.90 -3.10
C ARG A 217 -3.19 3.31 -2.47
N PRO A 218 -3.20 3.87 -1.24
CA PRO A 218 -4.40 4.44 -0.64
C PRO A 218 -5.06 5.53 -1.50
N LEU A 219 -6.39 5.59 -1.50
CA LEU A 219 -7.21 6.55 -2.25
C LEU A 219 -7.64 7.78 -1.44
N VAL A 220 -7.51 7.71 -0.11
CA VAL A 220 -7.56 8.89 0.77
C VAL A 220 -8.89 9.67 0.63
N GLY A 221 -10.01 9.01 0.88
CA GLY A 221 -11.35 9.60 0.89
C GLY A 221 -11.93 9.89 -0.50
N LEU A 222 -11.36 9.29 -1.56
CA LEU A 222 -11.80 9.55 -2.93
C LEU A 222 -13.26 9.17 -3.16
N ALA A 223 -13.73 8.07 -2.57
CA ALA A 223 -15.10 7.59 -2.79
C ALA A 223 -16.13 8.61 -2.30
N GLU A 224 -15.89 9.20 -1.13
CA GLU A 224 -16.72 10.22 -0.50
C GLU A 224 -16.70 11.52 -1.32
N ARG A 225 -15.54 11.92 -1.82
CA ARG A 225 -15.38 13.15 -2.61
C ARG A 225 -15.72 12.99 -4.10
N TRP A 226 -15.92 11.75 -4.57
CA TRP A 226 -16.04 11.44 -6.00
C TRP A 226 -17.08 12.28 -6.72
N SER A 227 -18.28 12.40 -6.14
CA SER A 227 -19.38 13.16 -6.76
C SER A 227 -19.08 14.65 -6.94
N GLY A 228 -18.22 15.22 -6.08
CA GLY A 228 -17.74 16.60 -6.21
C GLY A 228 -16.66 16.76 -7.29
N VAL A 229 -15.78 15.76 -7.43
CA VAL A 229 -14.67 15.78 -8.41
C VAL A 229 -15.12 15.38 -9.81
N TRP A 230 -16.02 14.39 -9.91
CA TRP A 230 -16.62 13.87 -11.15
C TRP A 230 -18.15 13.95 -11.12
N PRO A 231 -18.73 15.16 -11.28
CA PRO A 231 -20.18 15.34 -11.22
C PRO A 231 -20.91 14.50 -12.26
N GLY A 232 -21.88 13.70 -11.81
CA GLY A 232 -22.72 12.86 -12.66
C GLY A 232 -22.03 11.61 -13.22
N TRP A 233 -20.87 11.22 -12.67
CA TRP A 233 -20.22 9.95 -12.96
C TRP A 233 -20.39 8.97 -11.80
N GLU A 234 -20.62 7.69 -12.11
CA GLU A 234 -20.58 6.62 -11.12
C GLU A 234 -19.15 6.11 -10.95
N LEU A 235 -18.71 5.87 -9.71
CA LEU A 235 -17.42 5.24 -9.41
C LEU A 235 -17.62 3.78 -9.05
N GLU A 236 -16.78 2.91 -9.59
CA GLU A 236 -16.57 1.56 -9.12
C GLU A 236 -15.10 1.35 -8.77
N LEU A 237 -14.84 1.00 -7.51
CA LEU A 237 -13.50 0.63 -7.06
C LEU A 237 -13.26 -0.85 -7.38
N TRP A 238 -12.20 -1.11 -8.13
CA TRP A 238 -11.77 -2.43 -8.58
C TRP A 238 -10.62 -3.01 -7.76
N GLY A 239 -10.28 -2.38 -6.62
CA GLY A 239 -9.16 -2.80 -5.79
C GLY A 239 -7.84 -2.67 -6.54
N ASP A 240 -7.14 -3.77 -6.76
CA ASP A 240 -5.89 -3.89 -7.52
C ASP A 240 -6.06 -4.64 -8.85
N ASP A 241 -7.29 -4.77 -9.35
CA ASP A 241 -7.59 -5.56 -10.55
C ASP A 241 -7.33 -4.79 -11.85
N LEU A 242 -6.05 -4.68 -12.23
CA LEU A 242 -5.65 -4.19 -13.57
C LEU A 242 -6.29 -5.02 -14.70
N GLY A 243 -6.47 -6.33 -14.49
CA GLY A 243 -7.05 -7.23 -15.49
C GLY A 243 -8.45 -6.78 -15.92
N ARG A 244 -9.21 -6.24 -14.97
CA ARG A 244 -10.52 -5.63 -15.24
C ARG A 244 -10.45 -4.41 -16.17
N GLN A 245 -9.45 -3.54 -16.02
CA GLN A 245 -9.24 -2.42 -16.96
C GLN A 245 -8.87 -2.90 -18.36
N VAL A 246 -7.92 -3.85 -18.45
CA VAL A 246 -7.49 -4.43 -19.74
C VAL A 246 -8.67 -5.11 -20.44
N GLY A 247 -9.50 -5.84 -19.69
CA GLY A 247 -10.72 -6.48 -20.18
C GLY A 247 -11.79 -5.48 -20.62
N ALA A 248 -12.02 -4.42 -19.84
CA ALA A 248 -12.96 -3.34 -20.19
C ALA A 248 -12.56 -2.64 -21.50
N CYS A 249 -11.25 -2.54 -21.77
CA CYS A 249 -10.71 -2.04 -23.03
C CYS A 249 -10.47 -3.10 -24.09
N ARG A 250 -11.03 -4.30 -23.94
CA ARG A 250 -10.98 -5.38 -24.95
C ARG A 250 -9.56 -5.69 -25.44
N GLY A 251 -8.56 -5.51 -24.58
CA GLY A 251 -7.15 -5.75 -24.92
C GLY A 251 -6.50 -4.68 -25.81
N THR A 252 -7.07 -3.48 -25.95
CA THR A 252 -6.45 -2.37 -26.71
C THR A 252 -5.06 -1.98 -26.19
N VAL A 253 -4.79 -2.23 -24.91
CA VAL A 253 -3.50 -1.96 -24.28
C VAL A 253 -2.89 -3.25 -23.71
N ALA A 254 -1.64 -3.50 -24.05
CA ALA A 254 -0.83 -4.53 -23.43
C ALA A 254 -0.11 -3.97 -22.19
N VAL A 255 -0.07 -4.75 -21.11
CA VAL A 255 0.66 -4.39 -19.88
C VAL A 255 1.65 -5.51 -19.57
N PRO A 256 2.87 -5.21 -19.08
CA PRO A 256 3.83 -6.22 -18.68
C PRO A 256 3.23 -7.18 -17.63
N GLY A 257 3.63 -8.45 -17.67
CA GLY A 257 3.28 -9.41 -16.64
C GLY A 257 3.90 -9.05 -15.28
N VAL A 258 3.35 -9.64 -14.21
CA VAL A 258 3.79 -9.39 -12.83
C VAL A 258 4.65 -10.56 -12.34
N ASP A 259 5.90 -10.28 -11.98
CA ASP A 259 6.77 -11.26 -11.35
C ASP A 259 6.56 -11.30 -9.83
N VAL A 260 5.52 -12.02 -9.42
CA VAL A 260 5.18 -12.22 -8.00
C VAL A 260 6.33 -12.92 -7.24
N ALA A 261 7.06 -13.83 -7.91
CA ALA A 261 8.15 -14.57 -7.29
C ALA A 261 9.34 -13.66 -6.98
N ALA A 262 9.68 -12.72 -7.88
CA ALA A 262 10.67 -11.69 -7.61
C ALA A 262 10.26 -10.82 -6.41
N GLY A 263 9.00 -10.36 -6.36
CA GLY A 263 8.48 -9.60 -5.23
C GLY A 263 8.60 -10.35 -3.89
N ARG A 264 8.30 -11.66 -3.87
CA ARG A 264 8.50 -12.52 -2.69
C ARG A 264 9.96 -12.66 -2.31
N ALA A 265 10.85 -12.86 -3.28
CA ALA A 265 12.27 -12.97 -3.04
C ALA A 265 12.82 -11.69 -2.38
N THR A 266 12.42 -10.51 -2.89
CA THR A 266 12.79 -9.22 -2.29
C THR A 266 12.26 -9.08 -0.86
N LEU A 267 11.01 -9.49 -0.58
CA LEU A 267 10.51 -9.49 0.80
C LEU A 267 11.29 -10.46 1.70
N ALA A 268 11.59 -11.67 1.22
CA ALA A 268 12.36 -12.66 1.96
C ALA A 268 13.74 -12.13 2.33
N ASP A 269 14.42 -11.46 1.39
CA ASP A 269 15.71 -10.79 1.63
C ASP A 269 15.57 -9.68 2.68
N ARG A 270 14.51 -8.88 2.62
CA ARG A 270 14.22 -7.83 3.60
C ARG A 270 13.98 -8.40 4.99
N VAL A 271 13.20 -9.49 5.11
CA VAL A 271 12.97 -10.18 6.39
C VAL A 271 14.27 -10.74 6.96
N ASP A 272 15.07 -11.43 6.14
CA ASP A 272 16.34 -12.01 6.61
C ASP A 272 17.35 -10.94 7.06
N ARG A 273 17.38 -9.80 6.36
CA ARG A 273 18.32 -8.70 6.60
C ARG A 273 17.91 -7.78 7.75
N TYR A 274 16.62 -7.45 7.84
CA TYR A 274 16.14 -6.37 8.71
C TYR A 274 15.37 -6.84 9.94
N TRP A 275 15.02 -8.13 10.04
CA TRP A 275 14.48 -8.65 11.29
C TRP A 275 15.56 -8.79 12.36
N PHE A 276 15.31 -8.19 13.53
CA PHE A 276 16.26 -8.26 14.65
C PHE A 276 16.28 -9.65 15.28
N VAL A 277 17.44 -10.31 15.20
CA VAL A 277 17.72 -11.60 15.85
C VAL A 277 18.94 -11.41 16.73
N GLU A 278 18.75 -11.52 18.05
CA GLU A 278 19.77 -11.23 19.04
C GLU A 278 21.07 -12.00 18.79
N GLU A 279 20.98 -13.30 18.49
CA GLU A 279 22.14 -14.14 18.17
C GLU A 279 22.96 -13.57 17.00
N ARG A 280 22.31 -13.20 15.90
CA ARG A 280 22.96 -12.64 14.70
C ARG A 280 23.60 -11.27 15.00
N MET A 281 22.91 -10.44 15.76
CA MET A 281 23.38 -9.11 16.13
C MET A 281 24.61 -9.18 17.03
N ARG A 282 24.60 -10.05 18.06
CA ARG A 282 25.76 -10.28 18.92
C ARG A 282 26.93 -10.87 18.13
N ALA A 283 26.68 -11.82 17.24
CA ALA A 283 27.71 -12.38 16.36
C ALA A 283 28.32 -11.32 15.41
N ALA A 284 27.55 -10.31 15.02
CA ALA A 284 28.02 -9.15 14.25
C ALA A 284 28.68 -8.06 15.11
N GLY A 285 28.89 -8.29 16.41
CA GLY A 285 29.56 -7.36 17.32
C GLY A 285 28.69 -6.18 17.77
N GLN A 286 27.36 -6.27 17.65
CA GLN A 286 26.45 -5.23 18.12
C GLN A 286 26.21 -5.32 19.62
N ASP A 287 26.16 -4.18 20.30
CA ASP A 287 25.78 -4.06 21.71
C ASP A 287 24.25 -4.13 21.86
N VAL A 288 23.73 -5.36 21.89
CA VAL A 288 22.27 -5.62 22.00
C VAL A 288 21.69 -5.06 23.31
N ASP A 289 22.48 -5.03 24.38
CA ASP A 289 22.01 -4.55 25.68
C ASP A 289 21.84 -3.03 25.66
N GLN A 290 22.74 -2.31 24.98
CA GLN A 290 22.58 -0.88 24.69
C GLN A 290 21.38 -0.60 23.78
N LEU A 291 21.17 -1.41 22.73
CA LEU A 291 20.03 -1.25 21.82
C LEU A 291 18.69 -1.44 22.55
N ARG A 292 18.59 -2.45 23.43
CA ARG A 292 17.43 -2.64 24.30
C ARG A 292 17.21 -1.44 25.22
N LYS A 293 18.28 -0.89 25.80
CA LYS A 293 18.20 0.27 26.69
C LYS A 293 17.73 1.54 25.96
N TRP A 294 18.12 1.72 24.71
CA TRP A 294 17.70 2.88 23.91
C TRP A 294 16.26 2.74 23.38
N ASN A 295 15.81 1.51 23.11
CA ASN A 295 14.48 1.19 22.57
C ASN A 295 14.03 2.06 21.38
N SER A 296 14.98 2.59 20.60
CA SER A 296 14.68 3.41 19.42
C SER A 296 13.87 2.60 18.42
N GLY A 297 12.67 3.08 18.06
CA GLY A 297 11.82 2.40 17.09
C GLY A 297 11.27 1.05 17.57
N GLY A 298 11.20 0.80 18.87
CA GLY A 298 10.62 -0.43 19.43
C GLY A 298 11.52 -1.65 19.30
N ILE A 299 12.82 -1.47 19.06
CA ILE A 299 13.79 -2.56 18.92
C ILE A 299 13.79 -3.49 20.15
N ALA A 300 13.60 -2.96 21.36
CA ALA A 300 13.54 -3.81 22.56
C ALA A 300 12.38 -4.80 22.46
N ALA A 301 11.19 -4.33 22.07
CA ALA A 301 10.01 -5.16 21.89
C ALA A 301 10.24 -6.26 20.82
N ILE A 302 10.91 -5.93 19.71
CA ILE A 302 11.22 -6.91 18.66
C ILE A 302 12.17 -7.99 19.18
N LEU A 303 13.22 -7.60 19.91
CA LEU A 303 14.16 -8.53 20.53
C LEU A 303 13.48 -9.40 21.61
N ASP A 304 12.53 -8.83 22.35
CA ASP A 304 11.73 -9.54 23.35
C ASP A 304 10.70 -10.50 22.77
N ALA A 305 10.42 -10.43 21.46
CA ALA A 305 9.68 -11.47 20.75
C ALA A 305 10.47 -12.81 20.63
N ARG A 306 11.78 -12.77 20.96
CA ARG A 306 12.72 -13.91 21.07
C ARG A 306 12.74 -14.81 19.84
N VAL A 307 12.83 -14.18 18.67
CA VAL A 307 12.97 -14.91 17.40
C VAL A 307 14.37 -15.49 17.29
N THR A 308 14.48 -16.79 17.02
CA THR A 308 15.76 -17.48 16.79
C THR A 308 16.13 -17.47 15.31
N THR A 309 17.42 -17.65 15.01
CA THR A 309 17.93 -17.77 13.64
C THR A 309 17.19 -18.85 12.84
N ASP A 310 17.00 -20.03 13.42
CA ASP A 310 16.27 -21.14 12.77
C ASP A 310 14.81 -20.81 12.49
N LYS A 311 14.15 -20.10 13.41
CA LYS A 311 12.74 -19.74 13.25
C LYS A 311 12.58 -18.68 12.16
N LEU A 312 13.46 -17.68 12.10
CA LEU A 312 13.47 -16.71 11.02
C LEU A 312 13.78 -17.37 9.67
N ALA A 313 14.76 -18.29 9.61
CA ALA A 313 15.11 -19.00 8.39
C ALA A 313 13.92 -19.81 7.82
N LYS A 314 13.11 -20.44 8.68
CA LYS A 314 11.87 -21.12 8.28
C LYS A 314 10.84 -20.17 7.68
N VAL A 315 10.67 -18.97 8.27
CA VAL A 315 9.80 -17.93 7.71
C VAL A 315 10.30 -17.48 6.35
N VAL A 316 11.60 -17.16 6.23
CA VAL A 316 12.22 -16.73 4.97
C VAL A 316 12.03 -17.79 3.87
N ALA A 317 12.24 -19.07 4.19
CA ALA A 317 11.98 -20.17 3.26
C ALA A 317 10.50 -20.22 2.84
N LEU A 318 9.57 -20.06 3.79
CA LEU A 318 8.14 -20.05 3.49
C LEU A 318 7.72 -18.88 2.58
N ILE A 319 8.34 -17.70 2.77
CA ILE A 319 8.09 -16.52 1.92
C ILE A 319 8.59 -16.76 0.50
N ARG A 320 9.78 -17.34 0.31
CA ARG A 320 10.30 -17.62 -1.04
C ARG A 320 9.40 -18.59 -1.81
N GLY A 321 8.88 -19.60 -1.11
CA GLY A 321 8.02 -20.65 -1.66
C GLY A 321 8.82 -21.86 -2.11
#